data_AF-A0A1F5UDD5-F1
#
_entry.id   AF-A0A1F5UDD5-F1
#
_cell.length_a   1.000
_cell.length_b   1.000
_cell.length_c   1.000
_cell.angle_alpha   90.00
_cell.angle_beta   90.00
_cell.angle_gamma   90.00
#
_symmetry.space_group_name_H-M   'P 1'
#
loop_
_entity.id
_entity.type
_entity.pdbx_description
1 polymer ?
#
loop_
_entity_poly.entity_id
_entity_poly.type
_entity_poly.pdbx_seq_one_letter_code
_entity_poly.pdbx_strand_id
1 'polypeptide(L)'
;MKRICLLMAAFTVLFTSFALCKSRSTPNNSEKMEGKTSRFSLKDPRVVFSKLEELKDLKEPEEKTLPKGVAGSPYSKEEQDAIDTTEELKKAYDDNKGRPDGYGIEIQREIVGLMGKVRSKRSVIFLSNKLEDDKEILETKIKIVETLGEIGDKKAKASLEKFLAYLKANKPSDPMAGYSWEQWILKTEEALKKVSGN
;
A
#
# COMPACT_ATOMS: atom_id res chain seq x y z
N MET A 1 32.05 10.49 -29.86
CA MET A 1 31.17 9.41 -30.33
C MET A 1 31.24 8.23 -29.37
N LYS A 2 30.08 7.65 -29.05
CA LYS A 2 29.85 6.33 -28.44
C LYS A 2 30.25 6.16 -26.96
N ARG A 3 29.25 6.25 -26.08
CA ARG A 3 28.88 5.25 -25.04
C ARG A 3 27.72 5.78 -24.16
N ILE A 4 26.53 5.94 -24.76
CA ILE A 4 25.26 6.19 -24.04
C ILE A 4 24.14 5.21 -24.46
N CYS A 5 24.36 4.26 -25.37
CA CYS A 5 23.24 3.51 -25.99
C CYS A 5 23.11 2.01 -25.65
N LEU A 6 23.70 1.49 -24.58
CA LEU A 6 23.56 0.07 -24.25
C LEU A 6 23.15 -0.12 -22.79
N LEU A 7 21.84 -0.08 -22.56
CA LEU A 7 21.09 -0.90 -21.59
C LEU A 7 19.56 -0.68 -21.68
N MET A 8 19.07 -0.12 -22.78
CA MET A 8 17.63 -0.04 -23.14
C MET A 8 17.16 -1.22 -24.02
N ALA A 9 17.84 -2.37 -23.96
CA ALA A 9 17.59 -3.50 -24.87
C ALA A 9 17.40 -4.85 -24.15
N ALA A 10 16.73 -4.85 -23.00
CA ALA A 10 16.30 -6.08 -22.33
C ALA A 10 14.79 -6.10 -22.04
N PHE A 11 13.99 -5.27 -22.72
CA PHE A 11 12.53 -5.18 -22.53
C PHE A 11 11.70 -5.59 -23.76
N THR A 12 12.32 -6.15 -24.79
CA THR A 12 11.68 -6.33 -26.10
C THR A 12 11.87 -7.72 -26.72
N VAL A 13 11.97 -8.78 -25.91
CA VAL A 13 11.90 -10.16 -26.43
C VAL A 13 11.13 -11.04 -25.46
N LEU A 14 9.80 -10.91 -25.42
CA LEU A 14 8.87 -11.97 -25.00
C LEU A 14 7.45 -11.72 -25.55
N PHE A 15 7.33 -10.98 -26.65
CA PHE A 15 6.04 -10.54 -27.22
C PHE A 15 5.95 -10.86 -28.73
N THR A 16 6.13 -12.12 -29.11
CA THR A 16 5.68 -12.63 -30.42
C THR A 16 5.65 -14.16 -30.43
N SER A 17 4.52 -14.74 -30.04
CA SER A 17 4.04 -16.02 -30.58
C SER A 17 2.54 -16.12 -30.32
N PHE A 18 1.78 -15.55 -31.24
CA PHE A 18 0.33 -15.69 -31.31
C PHE A 18 -0.01 -16.58 -32.52
N ALA A 19 -0.93 -17.52 -32.28
CA ALA A 19 -1.79 -18.23 -33.22
C ALA A 19 -1.21 -19.43 -34.01
N LEU A 20 -1.66 -20.65 -33.64
CA LEU A 20 -2.73 -21.38 -34.35
C LEU A 20 -2.98 -22.75 -33.68
N CYS A 21 -4.12 -22.95 -33.01
CA CYS A 21 -5.04 -24.05 -33.35
C CYS A 21 -6.37 -23.90 -32.60
N LYS A 22 -7.43 -24.36 -33.26
CA LYS A 22 -8.82 -23.93 -33.14
C LYS A 22 -9.65 -25.12 -32.69
N SER A 23 -10.54 -24.96 -31.71
CA SER A 23 -11.79 -25.72 -31.70
C SER A 23 -12.90 -25.00 -30.94
N ARG A 24 -14.09 -25.05 -31.55
CA ARG A 24 -15.36 -24.44 -31.18
C ARG A 24 -15.97 -25.10 -29.93
N SER A 25 -16.59 -24.30 -29.06
CA SER A 25 -18.04 -24.39 -28.82
C SER A 25 -18.52 -23.19 -28.00
N THR A 26 -19.50 -22.47 -28.52
CA THR A 26 -20.57 -21.85 -27.72
C THR A 26 -21.87 -22.51 -28.20
N PRO A 27 -22.91 -22.66 -27.36
CA PRO A 27 -23.68 -21.51 -26.91
C PRO A 27 -24.21 -21.56 -25.46
N ASN A 28 -24.64 -20.38 -25.02
CA ASN A 28 -25.69 -20.11 -24.04
C ASN A 28 -25.56 -20.72 -22.63
N ASN A 29 -25.37 -19.84 -21.64
CA ASN A 29 -26.49 -19.52 -20.76
C ASN A 29 -26.30 -18.16 -20.08
N SER A 30 -27.38 -17.41 -20.08
CA SER A 30 -27.63 -16.23 -19.27
C SER A 30 -27.60 -16.61 -17.79
N GLU A 31 -26.49 -16.36 -17.12
CA GLU A 31 -26.44 -16.32 -15.65
C GLU A 31 -26.11 -14.89 -15.20
N LYS A 32 -27.18 -14.14 -14.97
CA LYS A 32 -27.42 -13.38 -13.75
C LYS A 32 -26.16 -12.79 -13.11
N MET A 33 -25.96 -11.49 -13.32
CA MET A 33 -25.05 -10.66 -12.53
C MET A 33 -25.47 -10.69 -11.06
N GLU A 34 -24.86 -11.58 -10.28
CA GLU A 34 -24.81 -11.48 -8.83
C GLU A 34 -23.39 -11.08 -8.45
N GLY A 35 -23.27 -9.91 -7.83
CA GLY A 35 -22.02 -9.35 -7.33
C GLY A 35 -21.33 -10.35 -6.41
N LYS A 36 -20.29 -10.99 -6.93
CA LYS A 36 -19.32 -11.75 -6.15
C LYS A 36 -18.04 -10.94 -6.22
N THR A 37 -17.77 -10.18 -5.15
CA THR A 37 -16.42 -9.75 -4.83
C THR A 37 -15.55 -11.00 -4.83
N SER A 38 -14.82 -11.16 -5.93
CA SER A 38 -13.89 -12.27 -6.10
C SER A 38 -12.91 -12.21 -4.95
N ARG A 39 -13.00 -13.20 -4.07
CA ARG A 39 -12.16 -13.33 -2.87
C ARG A 39 -10.75 -13.70 -3.37
N PHE A 40 -9.99 -12.72 -3.84
CA PHE A 40 -8.71 -12.93 -4.51
C PHE A 40 -7.70 -13.56 -3.53
N SER A 41 -7.04 -14.64 -3.97
CA SER A 41 -5.91 -15.22 -3.25
C SER A 41 -4.66 -14.42 -3.59
N LEU A 42 -4.28 -13.49 -2.73
CA LEU A 42 -3.12 -12.61 -2.85
C LEU A 42 -1.79 -13.31 -2.54
N LYS A 43 -1.65 -14.54 -3.03
CA LYS A 43 -0.44 -15.36 -2.88
C LYS A 43 0.50 -15.27 -4.08
N ASP A 44 0.03 -14.85 -5.26
CA ASP A 44 0.90 -14.61 -6.41
C ASP A 44 1.27 -13.11 -6.48
N PRO A 45 2.57 -12.74 -6.42
CA PRO A 45 3.00 -11.35 -6.53
C PRO A 45 2.44 -10.66 -7.76
N ARG A 46 2.33 -11.34 -8.90
CA ARG A 46 1.84 -10.75 -10.15
C ARG A 46 0.37 -10.36 -10.05
N VAL A 47 -0.43 -11.23 -9.44
CA VAL A 47 -1.86 -10.95 -9.19
C VAL A 47 -2.01 -9.81 -8.19
N VAL A 48 -1.15 -9.77 -7.16
CA VAL A 48 -1.10 -8.66 -6.22
C VAL A 48 -0.76 -7.37 -6.97
N PHE A 49 0.35 -7.29 -7.72
CA PHE A 49 0.76 -6.09 -8.46
C PHE A 49 -0.27 -5.63 -9.50
N SER A 50 -0.87 -6.52 -10.28
CA SER A 50 -1.95 -6.15 -11.21
C SER A 50 -3.16 -5.56 -10.49
N LYS A 51 -3.54 -6.14 -9.34
CA LYS A 51 -4.65 -5.61 -8.55
C LYS A 51 -4.28 -4.30 -7.86
N LEU A 52 -3.05 -4.19 -7.38
CA LEU A 52 -2.54 -2.95 -6.82
C LEU A 52 -2.59 -1.85 -7.89
N GLU A 53 -2.23 -2.16 -9.14
CA GLU A 53 -2.30 -1.24 -10.27
C GLU A 53 -3.74 -0.78 -10.55
N GLU A 54 -4.72 -1.70 -10.56
CA GLU A 54 -6.14 -1.35 -10.66
C GLU A 54 -6.61 -0.42 -9.52
N LEU A 55 -6.06 -0.58 -8.32
CA LEU A 55 -6.36 0.25 -7.17
C LEU A 55 -5.61 1.60 -7.18
N LYS A 56 -4.57 1.76 -8.00
CA LYS A 56 -3.86 3.05 -8.17
C LYS A 56 -4.73 4.09 -8.89
N ASP A 57 -5.69 3.63 -9.69
CA ASP A 57 -6.61 4.48 -10.45
C ASP A 57 -7.81 4.97 -9.61
N LEU A 58 -7.91 4.55 -8.33
CA LEU A 58 -8.88 5.12 -7.40
C LEU A 58 -8.51 6.58 -7.14
N LYS A 59 -9.37 7.48 -7.65
CA LYS A 59 -9.28 8.93 -7.44
C LYS A 59 -9.24 9.22 -5.94
N GLU A 60 -8.27 10.04 -5.50
CA GLU A 60 -8.17 10.47 -4.09
C GLU A 60 -9.57 10.91 -3.62
N PRO A 61 -10.10 10.35 -2.52
CA PRO A 61 -11.39 10.80 -2.02
C PRO A 61 -11.23 12.28 -1.65
N GLU A 62 -11.82 13.17 -2.45
CA GLU A 62 -11.85 14.59 -2.13
C GLU A 62 -12.44 14.72 -0.73
N GLU A 63 -11.71 15.38 0.16
CA GLU A 63 -12.14 15.71 1.52
C GLU A 63 -13.32 16.68 1.45
N LYS A 64 -14.50 16.17 1.08
CA LYS A 64 -15.75 16.93 0.98
C LYS A 64 -16.64 16.57 2.14
N THR A 65 -17.00 17.61 2.89
CA THR A 65 -17.99 17.55 3.97
C THR A 65 -19.30 16.94 3.47
N LEU A 66 -19.71 15.89 4.18
CA LEU A 66 -20.95 15.12 4.14
C LEU A 66 -22.19 15.77 3.48
N PRO A 67 -22.93 14.97 2.71
CA PRO A 67 -24.36 14.82 2.91
C PRO A 67 -24.65 13.49 3.61
N LYS A 68 -25.37 13.56 4.74
CA LYS A 68 -26.06 12.40 5.30
C LYS A 68 -27.14 11.95 4.32
N GLY A 69 -27.09 10.70 3.89
CA GLY A 69 -28.29 9.96 3.51
C GLY A 69 -28.13 8.97 2.36
N VAL A 70 -28.27 7.67 2.66
CA VAL A 70 -29.33 6.78 2.16
C VAL A 70 -29.64 5.78 3.29
N ALA A 71 -30.92 5.44 3.50
CA ALA A 71 -31.36 4.59 4.60
C ALA A 71 -30.73 3.19 4.57
N GLY A 72 -29.94 2.85 5.61
CA GLY A 72 -29.45 1.49 5.87
C GLY A 72 -27.98 1.39 6.29
N SER A 73 -27.11 2.33 5.87
CA SER A 73 -25.71 2.42 6.30
C SER A 73 -25.38 3.85 6.72
N PRO A 74 -24.64 4.07 7.82
CA PRO A 74 -24.25 5.42 8.24
C PRO A 74 -23.19 6.06 7.33
N TYR A 75 -22.70 5.36 6.29
CA TYR A 75 -21.63 5.77 5.38
C TYR A 75 -22.14 6.05 3.96
N SER A 76 -21.49 6.98 3.25
CA SER A 76 -21.69 7.13 1.80
C SER A 76 -21.18 5.90 1.06
N LYS A 77 -21.59 5.72 -0.21
CA LYS A 77 -21.12 4.59 -1.03
C LYS A 77 -19.60 4.63 -1.19
N GLU A 78 -19.04 5.81 -1.43
CA GLU A 78 -17.60 6.05 -1.58
C GLU A 78 -16.84 5.74 -0.28
N GLU A 79 -17.42 6.10 0.87
CA GLU A 79 -16.86 5.75 2.19
C GLU A 79 -16.87 4.24 2.41
N GLN A 80 -17.94 3.55 2.00
CA GLN A 80 -18.03 2.10 2.10
C GLN A 80 -17.01 1.40 1.20
N ASP A 81 -16.84 1.85 -0.05
CA ASP A 81 -15.87 1.31 -1.00
C ASP A 81 -14.42 1.50 -0.47
N ALA A 82 -14.12 2.66 0.13
CA ALA A 82 -12.83 2.91 0.76
C ALA A 82 -12.59 2.02 2.00
N ILE A 83 -13.64 1.77 2.80
CA ILE A 83 -13.59 0.84 3.93
C ILE A 83 -13.28 -0.58 3.44
N ASP A 84 -14.03 -1.07 2.47
CA ASP A 84 -13.89 -2.43 1.96
C ASP A 84 -12.51 -2.62 1.32
N THR A 85 -12.06 -1.65 0.52
CA THR A 85 -10.70 -1.62 -0.03
C THR A 85 -9.65 -1.65 1.08
N THR A 86 -9.84 -0.89 2.16
CA THR A 86 -8.89 -0.87 3.27
C THR A 86 -8.83 -2.24 3.95
N GLU A 87 -9.96 -2.91 4.20
CA GLU A 87 -9.96 -4.25 4.80
C GLU A 87 -9.31 -5.30 3.89
N GLU A 88 -9.52 -5.21 2.58
CA GLU A 88 -8.82 -6.06 1.60
C GLU A 88 -7.31 -5.84 1.65
N LEU A 89 -6.86 -4.58 1.70
CA LEU A 89 -5.45 -4.23 1.81
C LEU A 89 -4.83 -4.70 3.13
N LYS A 90 -5.56 -4.63 4.26
CA LYS A 90 -5.07 -5.16 5.54
C LYS A 90 -4.84 -6.66 5.46
N LYS A 91 -5.82 -7.39 4.92
CA LYS A 91 -5.72 -8.83 4.72
C LYS A 91 -4.55 -9.16 3.81
N ALA A 92 -4.39 -8.43 2.71
CA ALA A 92 -3.25 -8.55 1.80
C ALA A 92 -1.92 -8.36 2.53
N TYR A 93 -1.82 -7.34 3.37
CA TYR A 93 -0.61 -7.01 4.11
C TYR A 93 -0.17 -8.17 5.01
N ASP A 94 -1.11 -8.72 5.77
CA ASP A 94 -0.85 -9.83 6.69
C ASP A 94 -0.58 -11.14 5.93
N ASP A 95 -1.32 -11.43 4.85
CA ASP A 95 -1.11 -12.61 4.00
C ASP A 95 0.29 -12.63 3.35
N ASN A 96 0.91 -11.46 3.15
CA ASN A 96 2.24 -11.33 2.56
C ASN A 96 3.37 -11.24 3.61
N LYS A 97 3.04 -11.31 4.92
CA LYS A 97 4.04 -11.32 6.00
C LYS A 97 4.77 -12.66 6.03
N GLY A 98 6.11 -12.63 5.96
CA GLY A 98 6.95 -13.83 6.09
C GLY A 98 6.92 -14.76 4.88
N ARG A 99 6.62 -14.25 3.69
CA ARG A 99 6.68 -15.05 2.46
C ARG A 99 8.09 -15.63 2.24
N PRO A 100 8.18 -16.92 1.84
CA PRO A 100 9.46 -17.60 1.67
C PRO A 100 10.21 -17.16 0.39
N ASP A 101 9.54 -16.51 -0.55
CA ASP A 101 10.13 -16.03 -1.81
C ASP A 101 10.89 -14.71 -1.67
N GLY A 102 10.92 -14.11 -0.47
CA GLY A 102 11.60 -12.84 -0.19
C GLY A 102 10.88 -11.60 -0.69
N TYR A 103 9.78 -11.72 -1.44
CA TYR A 103 9.03 -10.58 -1.99
C TYR A 103 8.03 -9.97 -1.00
N GLY A 104 7.86 -10.56 0.18
CA GLY A 104 6.87 -10.12 1.17
C GLY A 104 7.02 -8.65 1.58
N ILE A 105 8.25 -8.19 1.83
CA ILE A 105 8.52 -6.80 2.22
C ILE A 105 8.14 -5.82 1.10
N GLU A 106 8.49 -6.15 -0.14
CA GLU A 106 8.21 -5.26 -1.28
C GLU A 106 6.71 -5.13 -1.53
N ILE A 107 5.99 -6.24 -1.46
CA ILE A 107 4.52 -6.25 -1.57
C ILE A 107 3.89 -5.46 -0.41
N GLN A 108 4.39 -5.62 0.81
CA GLN A 108 3.90 -4.85 1.97
C GLN A 108 4.10 -3.35 1.80
N ARG A 109 5.25 -2.90 1.27
CA ARG A 109 5.51 -1.48 0.99
C ARG A 109 4.53 -0.90 -0.01
N GLU A 110 4.20 -1.65 -1.05
CA GLU A 110 3.21 -1.22 -2.05
C GLU A 110 1.79 -1.15 -1.47
N ILE A 111 1.42 -2.14 -0.65
CA ILE A 111 0.14 -2.13 0.05
C ILE A 111 0.04 -0.92 0.98
N VAL A 112 1.11 -0.59 1.71
CA VAL A 112 1.18 0.64 2.53
C VAL A 112 1.01 1.88 1.66
N GLY A 113 1.70 1.95 0.52
CA GLY A 113 1.54 3.03 -0.45
C GLY A 113 0.09 3.21 -0.93
N LEU A 114 -0.62 2.12 -1.23
CA LEU A 114 -2.03 2.18 -1.59
C LEU A 114 -2.92 2.62 -0.44
N MET A 115 -2.68 2.15 0.78
CA MET A 115 -3.41 2.64 1.96
C MET A 115 -3.25 4.15 2.12
N GLY A 116 -2.07 4.68 1.77
CA GLY A 116 -1.76 6.09 1.64
C GLY A 116 -2.64 6.82 0.63
N LYS A 117 -2.85 6.24 -0.55
CA LYS A 117 -3.72 6.80 -1.61
C LYS A 117 -5.19 6.77 -1.25
N VAL A 118 -5.64 5.69 -0.62
CA VAL A 118 -7.03 5.54 -0.15
C VAL A 118 -7.36 6.60 0.92
N ARG A 119 -6.37 7.04 1.71
CA ARG A 119 -6.52 8.06 2.78
C ARG A 119 -7.67 7.79 3.77
N SER A 120 -8.09 6.54 3.92
CA SER A 120 -9.15 6.19 4.85
C SER A 120 -8.69 6.40 6.29
N LYS A 121 -9.60 6.87 7.16
CA LYS A 121 -9.37 6.92 8.61
C LYS A 121 -8.96 5.55 9.16
N ARG A 122 -9.43 4.46 8.55
CA ARG A 122 -9.04 3.09 8.92
C ARG A 122 -7.62 2.75 8.50
N SER A 123 -7.13 3.29 7.37
CA SER A 123 -5.74 3.17 6.95
C SER A 123 -4.82 3.81 7.99
N VAL A 124 -5.13 5.03 8.43
CA VAL A 124 -4.33 5.74 9.46
C VAL A 124 -4.23 4.92 10.75
N ILE A 125 -5.35 4.38 11.22
CA ILE A 125 -5.39 3.54 12.44
C ILE A 125 -4.55 2.28 12.26
N PHE A 126 -4.72 1.57 11.13
CA PHE A 126 -3.96 0.35 10.86
C PHE A 126 -2.46 0.61 10.77
N LEU A 127 -2.05 1.60 9.99
CA LEU A 127 -0.66 1.99 9.80
C LEU A 127 -0.03 2.44 11.13
N SER A 128 -0.75 3.21 11.95
CA SER A 128 -0.30 3.60 13.29
C SER A 128 -0.06 2.38 14.19
N ASN A 129 -0.97 1.40 14.17
CA ASN A 129 -0.80 0.16 14.94
C ASN A 129 0.39 -0.66 14.45
N LYS A 130 0.64 -0.73 13.14
CA LYS A 130 1.82 -1.44 12.57
C LYS A 130 3.14 -0.73 12.89
N LEU A 131 3.13 0.60 12.99
CA LEU A 131 4.30 1.35 13.44
C LEU A 131 4.70 1.00 14.88
N GLU A 132 3.70 0.78 15.74
CA GLU A 132 3.87 0.37 17.14
C GLU A 132 4.12 -1.14 17.32
N ASP A 133 3.99 -1.97 16.28
CA ASP A 133 4.28 -3.42 16.35
C ASP A 133 5.80 -3.67 16.37
N ASP A 134 6.32 -4.17 17.48
CA ASP A 134 7.76 -4.50 17.64
C ASP A 134 8.23 -5.60 16.68
N LYS A 135 7.32 -6.44 16.17
CA LYS A 135 7.65 -7.49 15.21
C LYS A 135 7.70 -6.98 13.77
N GLU A 136 7.31 -5.72 13.55
CA GLU A 136 7.34 -5.13 12.23
C GLU A 136 8.75 -4.72 11.86
N ILE A 137 9.16 -5.07 10.64
CA ILE A 137 10.52 -4.85 10.18
C ILE A 137 10.74 -3.34 10.02
N LEU A 138 11.90 -2.86 10.47
CA LEU A 138 12.22 -1.43 10.52
C LEU A 138 12.07 -0.77 9.14
N GLU A 139 12.52 -1.44 8.10
CA GLU A 139 12.34 -1.02 6.72
C GLU A 139 10.88 -0.77 6.30
N THR A 140 9.95 -1.61 6.76
CA THR A 140 8.51 -1.43 6.51
C THR A 140 7.96 -0.27 7.35
N LYS A 141 8.43 -0.13 8.61
CA LYS A 141 8.07 1.00 9.48
C LYS A 141 8.42 2.35 8.85
N ILE A 142 9.56 2.47 8.17
CA ILE A 142 9.93 3.71 7.47
C ILE A 142 8.96 4.04 6.34
N LYS A 143 8.52 3.05 5.57
CA LYS A 143 7.51 3.29 4.54
C LYS A 143 6.17 3.71 5.16
N ILE A 144 5.80 3.11 6.29
CA ILE A 144 4.62 3.51 7.07
C ILE A 144 4.73 4.97 7.53
N VAL A 145 5.89 5.39 8.03
CA VAL A 145 6.14 6.78 8.45
C VAL A 145 5.94 7.76 7.30
N GLU A 146 6.56 7.48 6.14
CA GLU A 146 6.41 8.31 4.94
C GLU A 146 4.94 8.45 4.55
N THR A 147 4.22 7.32 4.48
CA THR A 147 2.82 7.28 4.11
C THR A 147 1.92 8.01 5.11
N LEU A 148 2.15 7.86 6.42
CA LEU A 148 1.39 8.60 7.45
C LEU A 148 1.65 10.11 7.33
N GLY A 149 2.88 10.52 7.02
CA GLY A 149 3.21 11.91 6.73
C GLY A 149 2.52 12.45 5.47
N GLU A 150 2.43 11.65 4.41
CA GLU A 150 1.71 11.99 3.18
C GLU A 150 0.20 12.10 3.37
N ILE A 151 -0.39 11.25 4.24
CA ILE A 151 -1.82 11.37 4.59
C ILE A 151 -2.06 12.65 5.39
N GLY A 152 -1.14 13.05 6.27
CA GLY A 152 -1.25 14.29 7.05
C GLY A 152 -2.30 14.26 8.17
N ASP A 153 -2.88 13.10 8.50
CA ASP A 153 -3.87 12.97 9.56
C ASP A 153 -3.21 13.13 10.94
N LYS A 154 -3.67 14.13 11.70
CA LYS A 154 -3.25 14.43 13.07
C LYS A 154 -3.32 13.24 14.03
N LYS A 155 -4.18 12.26 13.76
CA LYS A 155 -4.30 11.03 14.56
C LYS A 155 -3.02 10.19 14.55
N ALA A 156 -2.19 10.29 13.50
CA ALA A 156 -0.93 9.56 13.41
C ALA A 156 0.18 10.14 14.31
N LYS A 157 0.01 11.38 14.80
CA LYS A 157 1.04 12.12 15.52
C LYS A 157 1.61 11.36 16.72
N ALA A 158 0.75 10.80 17.57
CA ALA A 158 1.18 10.11 18.78
C ALA A 158 2.07 8.89 18.46
N SER A 159 1.70 8.10 17.45
CA SER A 159 2.49 6.92 17.04
C SER A 159 3.81 7.32 16.37
N LEU A 160 3.83 8.41 15.59
CA LEU A 160 5.06 8.97 15.02
C LEU A 160 6.00 9.50 16.10
N GLU A 161 5.50 10.19 17.13
CA GLU A 161 6.30 10.68 18.27
C GLU A 161 6.94 9.52 19.05
N LYS A 162 6.16 8.46 19.32
CA LYS A 162 6.68 7.24 19.95
C LYS A 162 7.78 6.60 19.11
N PHE A 163 7.57 6.48 17.80
CA PHE A 163 8.57 5.88 16.91
C PHE A 163 9.84 6.74 16.83
N LEU A 164 9.72 8.07 16.81
CA LEU A 164 10.87 8.97 16.88
C LEU A 164 11.66 8.80 18.18
N ALA A 165 10.96 8.69 19.31
CA ALA A 165 11.59 8.42 20.61
C ALA A 165 12.32 7.07 20.59
N TYR A 166 11.71 6.03 20.01
CA TYR A 166 12.34 4.73 19.80
C TYR A 166 13.63 4.85 18.96
N LEU A 167 13.60 5.56 17.83
CA LEU A 167 14.79 5.76 17.00
C LEU A 167 15.90 6.47 17.79
N LYS A 168 15.58 7.56 18.50
CA LYS A 168 16.55 8.32 19.30
C LYS A 168 17.17 7.50 20.43
N ALA A 169 16.39 6.63 21.06
CA ALA A 169 16.87 5.72 22.10
C ALA A 169 17.76 4.59 21.55
N ASN A 170 17.52 4.14 20.32
CA ASN A 170 18.20 3.00 19.70
C ASN A 170 19.17 3.44 18.60
N LYS A 171 20.06 4.39 18.93
CA LYS A 171 21.11 4.80 17.99
C LYS A 171 22.08 3.63 17.73
N PRO A 172 22.29 3.23 16.46
CA PRO A 172 23.24 2.18 16.16
C PRO A 172 24.66 2.61 16.51
N SER A 173 25.44 1.68 17.07
CA SER A 173 26.87 1.91 17.35
C SER A 173 27.73 1.78 16.09
N ASP A 174 27.27 1.00 15.11
CA ASP A 174 27.93 0.86 13.81
C ASP A 174 27.81 2.17 13.00
N PRO A 175 28.93 2.82 12.63
CA PRO A 175 28.92 4.04 11.84
C PRO A 175 28.18 3.90 10.50
N MET A 176 28.21 2.71 9.85
CA MET A 176 27.54 2.50 8.56
C MET A 176 26.01 2.42 8.71
N ALA A 177 25.53 1.80 9.78
CA ALA A 177 24.11 1.84 10.14
C ALA A 177 23.66 3.25 10.61
N GLY A 178 24.60 4.07 11.10
CA GLY A 178 24.36 5.45 11.51
C GLY A 178 23.75 6.32 10.43
N TYR A 179 24.23 6.22 9.18
CA TYR A 179 23.71 7.03 8.07
C TYR A 179 22.22 6.74 7.79
N SER A 180 21.84 5.46 7.69
CA SER A 180 20.45 5.06 7.46
C SER A 180 19.55 5.47 8.62
N TRP A 181 20.03 5.34 9.85
CA TRP A 181 19.31 5.76 11.05
C TRP A 181 19.03 7.26 11.09
N GLU A 182 20.02 8.09 10.72
CA GLU A 182 19.82 9.55 10.63
C GLU A 182 18.74 9.90 9.59
N GLN A 183 18.75 9.23 8.44
CA GLN A 183 17.71 9.40 7.42
C GLN A 183 16.32 9.03 7.93
N TRP A 184 16.22 7.97 8.74
CA TRP A 184 14.96 7.56 9.35
C TRP A 184 14.42 8.58 10.36
N ILE A 185 15.31 9.19 11.15
CA ILE A 185 14.94 10.31 12.03
C ILE A 185 14.41 11.48 11.20
N LEU A 186 15.13 11.90 10.17
CA LEU A 186 14.73 13.02 9.32
C LEU A 186 13.35 12.80 8.69
N LYS A 187 13.10 11.60 8.13
CA LYS A 187 11.80 11.24 7.57
C LYS A 187 10.68 11.26 8.61
N THR A 188 10.95 10.81 9.83
CA THR A 188 9.97 10.81 10.92
C THR A 188 9.67 12.23 11.38
N GLU A 189 10.68 13.09 11.49
CA GLU A 189 10.50 14.50 11.83
C GLU A 189 9.76 15.27 10.73
N GLU A 190 10.02 14.97 9.46
CA GLU A 190 9.27 15.53 8.33
C GLU A 190 7.80 15.09 8.35
N ALA A 191 7.53 13.80 8.57
CA ALA A 191 6.16 13.29 8.73
C ALA A 191 5.43 13.97 9.89
N LEU A 192 6.12 14.20 11.02
CA LEU A 192 5.57 14.92 12.17
C LEU A 192 5.21 16.38 11.86
N LYS A 193 6.01 17.08 11.04
CA LYS A 193 5.68 18.43 10.57
C LYS A 193 4.41 18.42 9.74
N LYS A 194 4.34 17.52 8.75
CA LYS A 194 3.16 17.36 7.87
C LYS A 194 1.87 17.11 8.66
N VAL A 195 1.87 16.18 9.60
CA VAL A 195 0.67 15.90 10.43
C VAL A 195 0.37 17.00 11.44
N SER A 196 1.34 17.83 11.82
CA SER A 196 1.13 18.95 12.74
C SER A 196 0.56 20.19 12.06
N GLY A 197 0.61 20.25 10.72
CA GLY A 197 0.17 21.41 9.94
C GLY A 197 1.14 22.60 10.01
N ASN A 198 2.43 22.33 10.23
CA ASN A 198 3.52 23.31 10.25
C ASN A 198 4.36 23.26 8.97
#